data_AF-A0A2V7X516-F1
#
_entry.id   AF-A0A2V7X516-F1
#
_cell.length_a   1.000
_cell.length_b   1.000
_cell.length_c   1.000
_cell.angle_alpha   90.00
_cell.angle_beta   90.00
_cell.angle_gamma   90.00
#
_symmetry.space_group_name_H-M   'P 1'
#
loop_
_entity.id
_entity.type
_entity.pdbx_description
1 polymer ?
#
loop_
_entity_poly.entity_id
_entity_poly.type
_entity_poly.pdbx_seq_one_letter_code
_entity_poly.pdbx_strand_id
1 'polypeptide(L)'
;LYTPVPGTPLYQQMSEQGRMLSGVDYADVHGQFKFNFKHAAISRDDSKRFLDWAFWRDFEINGPSLYRISRTLLAGWRRYKDFPDARVRERFEHEMNRLSGVYGSALWAMERQFRKVNRSGSDQIRALRQEFKKESGIFSRFMPAILGPVFLWTTRREERRLARGKTYEPPTITERTNWVTA
;
A
#
# COMPACT_ATOMS: atom_id res chain seq x y z
N LEU A 1 5.22 0.84 -18.71
CA LEU A 1 4.45 1.54 -19.77
C LEU A 1 4.88 3.00 -19.72
N TYR A 2 5.24 3.61 -20.85
CA TYR A 2 5.75 4.98 -20.86
C TYR A 2 4.61 5.98 -21.05
N THR A 3 4.58 7.02 -20.22
CA THR A 3 3.65 8.12 -20.38
C THR A 3 4.26 9.17 -21.31
N PRO A 4 3.59 9.59 -22.40
CA PRO A 4 4.00 10.71 -23.23
C PRO A 4 3.80 12.02 -22.46
N VAL A 5 4.78 12.40 -21.63
CA VAL A 5 4.73 13.66 -20.86
C VAL A 5 5.06 14.84 -21.79
N PRO A 6 4.33 15.97 -21.72
CA PRO A 6 4.64 17.16 -22.51
C PRO A 6 6.13 17.56 -22.45
N GLY A 7 6.71 17.88 -23.60
CA GLY A 7 8.14 18.22 -23.73
C GLY A 7 9.07 17.04 -23.98
N THR A 8 8.56 15.80 -23.98
CA THR A 8 9.37 14.61 -24.33
C THR A 8 9.28 14.27 -25.83
N PRO A 9 10.31 13.63 -26.42
CA PRO A 9 10.23 13.14 -27.81
C PRO A 9 9.04 12.19 -28.03
N LEU A 10 8.70 11.36 -27.04
CA LEU A 10 7.54 10.48 -27.10
C LEU A 10 6.23 11.27 -27.21
N TYR A 11 6.09 12.37 -26.48
CA TYR A 11 4.92 13.25 -26.59
C TYR A 11 4.81 13.89 -27.97
N GLN A 12 5.92 14.38 -28.53
CA GLN A 12 5.92 14.96 -29.88
C GLN A 12 5.46 13.92 -30.91
N GLN A 13 6.10 12.75 -30.92
CA GLN A 13 5.76 11.65 -31.83
C GLN A 13 4.29 11.25 -31.71
N MET A 14 3.77 11.09 -30.49
CA MET A 14 2.39 10.68 -30.27
C MET A 14 1.37 11.78 -30.58
N SER A 15 1.78 13.05 -30.48
CA SER A 15 0.97 14.20 -30.90
C SER A 15 0.85 14.25 -32.43
N GLU A 16 1.96 14.10 -33.15
CA GLU A 16 2.00 14.03 -34.62
C GLU A 16 1.15 12.84 -35.15
N GLN A 17 1.12 11.72 -34.41
CA GLN A 17 0.27 10.57 -34.71
C GLN A 17 -1.22 10.76 -34.36
N GLY A 18 -1.61 11.90 -33.76
CA GLY A 18 -2.99 12.16 -33.35
C GLY A 18 -3.47 11.25 -32.20
N ARG A 19 -2.54 10.74 -31.38
CA ARG A 19 -2.84 9.76 -30.31
C ARG A 19 -3.01 10.40 -28.95
N MET A 20 -2.68 11.68 -28.78
CA MET A 20 -2.93 12.41 -27.55
C MET A 20 -4.43 12.67 -27.38
N LEU A 21 -4.91 12.60 -26.14
CA LEU A 21 -6.30 12.95 -25.80
C LEU A 21 -6.38 14.41 -25.37
N SER A 22 -7.45 15.10 -25.77
CA SER A 22 -7.76 16.46 -25.30
C SER A 22 -8.50 16.41 -23.95
N GLY A 23 -8.42 17.50 -23.18
CA GLY A 23 -9.15 17.63 -21.91
C GLY A 23 -8.69 16.67 -20.81
N VAL A 24 -7.45 16.18 -20.88
CA VAL A 24 -6.86 15.36 -19.82
C VAL A 24 -6.50 16.25 -18.63
N ASP A 25 -6.88 15.80 -17.43
CA ASP A 25 -6.36 16.37 -16.19
C ASP A 25 -4.89 15.98 -16.00
N TYR A 26 -3.99 16.96 -16.01
CA TYR A 26 -2.57 16.74 -15.79
C TYR A 26 -2.25 16.25 -14.37
N ALA A 27 -3.15 16.42 -13.39
CA ALA A 27 -2.99 15.81 -12.08
C ALA A 27 -2.99 14.26 -12.17
N ASP A 28 -3.68 13.68 -13.16
CA ASP A 28 -3.73 12.23 -13.40
C ASP A 28 -2.75 11.76 -14.49
N VAL A 29 -1.79 12.61 -14.89
CA VAL A 29 -0.80 12.28 -15.94
C VAL A 29 0.05 11.04 -15.59
N HIS A 30 0.13 10.69 -14.31
CA HIS A 30 0.85 9.53 -13.80
C HIS A 30 0.30 8.18 -14.24
N GLY A 31 -0.88 8.13 -14.88
CA GLY A 31 -1.45 6.90 -15.42
C GLY A 31 -1.93 5.90 -14.36
N GLN A 32 -2.21 6.36 -13.15
CA GLN A 32 -2.74 5.54 -12.05
C GLN A 32 -4.25 5.28 -12.17
N PHE A 33 -4.97 5.98 -13.05
CA PHE A 33 -6.36 5.70 -13.38
C PHE A 33 -6.52 5.10 -14.78
N LYS A 34 -6.38 5.92 -15.83
CA LYS A 34 -6.53 5.50 -17.23
C LYS A 34 -5.45 6.15 -18.10
N PHE A 35 -5.12 5.53 -19.24
CA PHE A 35 -4.20 6.17 -20.18
C PHE A 35 -4.73 7.52 -20.66
N ASN A 36 -3.88 8.53 -20.57
CA ASN A 36 -4.08 9.88 -21.11
C ASN A 36 -3.78 10.00 -22.62
N PHE A 37 -3.60 8.87 -23.30
CA PHE A 37 -3.36 8.78 -24.73
C PHE A 37 -4.01 7.51 -25.31
N LYS A 38 -4.11 7.42 -26.63
CA LYS A 38 -4.57 6.24 -27.36
C LYS A 38 -3.42 5.24 -27.53
N HIS A 39 -3.43 4.16 -26.75
CA HIS A 39 -2.48 3.07 -26.92
C HIS A 39 -2.83 2.22 -28.16
N ALA A 40 -1.83 1.67 -28.86
CA ALA A 40 -2.03 1.00 -30.14
C ALA A 40 -2.84 -0.30 -30.04
N ALA A 41 -2.74 -0.99 -28.90
CA ALA A 41 -3.35 -2.30 -28.68
C ALA A 41 -4.26 -2.39 -27.44
N ILE A 42 -4.31 -1.34 -26.62
CA ILE A 42 -5.01 -1.36 -25.33
C ILE A 42 -5.93 -0.17 -25.30
N SER A 43 -7.23 -0.40 -25.15
CA SER A 43 -8.18 0.70 -25.03
C SER A 43 -8.00 1.43 -23.69
N ARG A 44 -8.54 2.65 -23.61
CA ARG A 44 -8.50 3.42 -22.36
C ARG A 44 -9.24 2.70 -21.23
N ASP A 45 -10.34 2.01 -21.52
CA ASP A 45 -11.09 1.25 -20.52
C ASP A 45 -10.39 -0.05 -20.14
N ASP A 46 -9.75 -0.73 -21.10
CA ASP A 46 -8.91 -1.89 -20.82
C ASP A 46 -7.74 -1.53 -19.89
N SER A 47 -7.14 -0.35 -20.05
CA SER A 47 -6.05 0.10 -19.19
C SER A 47 -6.46 0.12 -17.71
N LYS A 48 -7.66 0.60 -17.38
CA LYS A 48 -8.19 0.59 -16.01
C LYS A 48 -8.45 -0.83 -15.53
N ARG A 49 -9.11 -1.63 -16.36
CA ARG A 49 -9.45 -3.02 -16.03
C ARG A 49 -8.21 -3.85 -15.72
N PHE A 50 -7.17 -3.74 -16.55
CA PHE A 50 -5.91 -4.44 -16.34
C PHE A 50 -5.15 -3.94 -15.11
N LEU A 51 -5.16 -2.62 -14.87
CA LEU A 51 -4.52 -2.05 -13.69
C LEU A 51 -5.18 -2.53 -12.38
N ASP A 52 -6.51 -2.48 -12.30
CA ASP A 52 -7.25 -3.00 -11.15
C ASP A 52 -7.01 -4.48 -10.92
N TRP A 53 -7.05 -5.25 -12.00
CA TRP A 53 -6.77 -6.67 -11.95
C TRP A 53 -5.35 -6.96 -11.47
N ALA A 54 -4.35 -6.19 -11.91
CA ALA A 54 -2.97 -6.33 -11.46
C ALA A 54 -2.83 -6.04 -9.95
N PHE A 55 -3.49 -5.00 -9.44
CA PHE A 55 -3.51 -4.71 -7.99
C PHE A 55 -4.19 -5.81 -7.18
N TRP A 56 -5.34 -6.30 -7.64
CA TRP A 56 -6.02 -7.43 -7.00
C TRP A 56 -5.16 -8.69 -7.01
N ARG A 57 -4.52 -8.98 -8.13
CA ARG A 57 -3.65 -10.14 -8.29
C ARG A 57 -2.41 -10.04 -7.40
N ASP A 58 -1.77 -8.87 -7.31
CA ASP A 58 -0.67 -8.64 -6.38
C ASP A 58 -1.13 -8.87 -4.94
N PHE A 59 -2.27 -8.30 -4.55
CA PHE A 59 -2.83 -8.46 -3.21
C PHE A 59 -3.13 -9.92 -2.88
N GLU A 60 -3.72 -10.69 -3.81
CA GLU A 60 -4.02 -12.11 -3.63
C GLU A 60 -2.78 -12.99 -3.47
N ILE A 61 -1.73 -12.73 -4.26
CA ILE A 61 -0.50 -13.53 -4.27
C ILE A 61 0.39 -13.13 -3.11
N ASN A 62 0.66 -11.83 -2.97
CA ASN A 62 1.69 -11.32 -2.06
C ASN A 62 1.14 -10.90 -0.70
N GLY A 63 -0.19 -10.85 -0.56
CA GLY A 63 -0.88 -10.42 0.65
C GLY A 63 -0.82 -8.91 0.88
N PRO A 64 -1.39 -8.44 2.00
CA PRO A 64 -1.36 -7.02 2.37
C PRO A 64 0.07 -6.50 2.51
N SER A 65 0.33 -5.23 2.15
CA SER A 65 1.66 -4.62 2.28
C SER A 65 2.22 -4.67 3.71
N LEU A 66 1.37 -4.48 4.72
CA LEU A 66 1.74 -4.59 6.13
C LEU A 66 2.22 -6.00 6.52
N TYR A 67 1.73 -7.06 5.87
CA TYR A 67 2.26 -8.41 6.05
C TYR A 67 3.71 -8.50 5.57
N ARG A 68 4.00 -7.95 4.38
CA ARG A 68 5.37 -7.91 3.83
C ARG A 68 6.31 -7.08 4.71
N ILE A 69 5.85 -5.92 5.19
CA ILE A 69 6.61 -5.07 6.13
C ILE A 69 6.91 -5.83 7.42
N SER A 70 5.89 -6.49 8.01
CA SER A 70 6.07 -7.30 9.22
C SER A 70 7.14 -8.38 9.01
N ARG A 71 7.11 -9.07 7.87
CA ARG A 71 8.10 -10.10 7.55
C ARG A 71 9.52 -9.54 7.49
N THR A 72 9.70 -8.37 6.87
CA THR A 72 11.00 -7.68 6.81
C THR A 72 11.49 -7.26 8.19
N LEU A 73 10.60 -6.71 9.02
CA LEU A 73 10.93 -6.32 10.40
C LEU A 73 11.41 -7.52 11.23
N LEU A 74 10.70 -8.64 11.13
CA LEU A 74 11.09 -9.86 11.85
C LEU A 74 12.41 -10.45 11.34
N ALA A 75 12.64 -10.42 10.02
CA ALA A 75 13.91 -10.85 9.44
C ALA A 75 15.08 -9.97 9.93
N GLY A 76 14.87 -8.66 10.01
CA GLY A 76 15.82 -7.72 10.61
C GLY A 76 16.11 -8.06 12.07
N TRP A 77 15.06 -8.22 12.89
CA TRP A 77 15.20 -8.62 14.29
C TRP A 77 16.03 -9.90 14.45
N ARG A 78 15.69 -10.97 13.73
CA ARG A 78 16.41 -12.26 13.80
C ARG A 78 17.88 -12.15 13.43
N ARG A 79 18.19 -11.30 12.46
CA ARG A 79 19.56 -11.12 11.98
C ARG A 79 20.44 -10.37 12.98
N TYR A 80 19.86 -9.44 13.73
CA TYR A 80 20.63 -8.45 14.49
C TYR A 80 20.41 -8.47 16.01
N LYS A 81 19.48 -9.27 16.53
CA LYS A 81 19.24 -9.37 17.98
C LYS A 81 20.47 -9.81 18.78
N ASP A 82 21.33 -10.66 18.20
CA ASP A 82 22.55 -11.18 18.83
C ASP A 82 23.83 -10.56 18.21
N PHE A 83 23.72 -9.38 17.58
CA PHE A 83 24.85 -8.75 16.89
C PHE A 83 25.95 -8.29 17.86
N PRO A 84 27.27 -8.36 17.52
CA PRO A 84 28.34 -8.01 18.46
C PRO A 84 28.31 -6.56 18.95
N ASP A 85 27.98 -5.61 18.07
CA ASP A 85 27.86 -4.19 18.42
C ASP A 85 26.57 -3.91 19.21
N ALA A 86 26.73 -3.35 20.42
CA ALA A 86 25.64 -3.01 21.31
C ALA A 86 24.67 -1.98 20.71
N ARG A 87 25.15 -1.00 19.93
CA ARG A 87 24.30 0.02 19.29
C ARG A 87 23.37 -0.61 18.25
N VAL A 88 23.86 -1.62 17.54
CA VAL A 88 23.05 -2.36 16.57
C VAL A 88 21.95 -3.13 17.30
N ARG A 89 22.27 -3.86 18.37
CA ARG A 89 21.25 -4.58 19.17
C ARG A 89 20.19 -3.63 19.71
N GLU A 90 20.59 -2.52 20.33
CA GLU A 90 19.68 -1.52 20.91
C GLU A 90 18.68 -0.97 19.88
N ARG A 91 19.13 -0.67 18.65
CA ARG A 91 18.25 -0.23 17.56
C ARG A 91 17.13 -1.25 17.29
N PHE A 92 17.49 -2.52 17.17
CA PHE A 92 16.53 -3.58 16.84
C PHE A 92 15.64 -3.96 18.04
N GLU A 93 16.16 -3.90 19.26
CA GLU A 93 15.37 -4.09 20.49
C GLU A 93 14.32 -2.99 20.65
N HIS A 94 14.70 -1.72 20.43
CA HIS A 94 13.76 -0.61 20.47
C HIS A 94 12.61 -0.79 19.46
N GLU A 95 12.96 -1.16 18.22
CA GLU A 95 11.99 -1.40 17.16
C GLU A 95 11.05 -2.57 17.50
N MET A 96 11.60 -3.70 17.96
CA MET A 96 10.82 -4.88 18.31
C MET A 96 9.90 -4.63 19.52
N ASN A 97 10.39 -3.95 20.55
CA ASN A 97 9.61 -3.64 21.75
C ASN A 97 8.41 -2.73 21.46
N ARG A 98 8.60 -1.72 20.60
CA ARG A 98 7.50 -0.78 20.27
C ARG A 98 6.50 -1.33 19.28
N LEU A 99 6.96 -2.08 18.29
CA LEU A 99 6.17 -2.38 17.11
C LEU A 99 5.53 -3.77 17.16
N SER A 100 6.08 -4.72 17.92
CA SER A 100 5.61 -6.10 17.99
C SER A 100 4.12 -6.25 18.31
N GLY A 101 3.61 -5.49 19.30
CA GLY A 101 2.20 -5.53 19.69
C GLY A 101 1.27 -5.03 18.58
N VAL A 102 1.63 -3.92 17.92
CA VAL A 102 0.83 -3.31 16.84
C VAL A 102 0.85 -4.19 15.60
N TYR A 103 2.02 -4.64 15.12
CA TYR A 103 2.10 -5.52 13.96
C TYR A 103 1.48 -6.89 14.24
N GLY A 104 1.65 -7.46 15.44
CA GLY A 104 0.96 -8.68 15.82
C GLY A 104 -0.56 -8.55 15.75
N SER A 105 -1.09 -7.39 16.16
CA SER A 105 -2.53 -7.07 16.09
C SER A 105 -3.01 -6.87 14.67
N ALA A 106 -2.22 -6.17 13.85
CA ALA A 106 -2.49 -6.01 12.42
C ALA A 106 -2.49 -7.37 11.71
N LEU A 107 -1.51 -8.23 11.97
CA LEU A 107 -1.42 -9.58 11.39
C LEU A 107 -2.62 -10.44 11.79
N TRP A 108 -3.13 -10.29 13.01
CA TRP A 108 -4.35 -10.98 13.45
C TRP A 108 -5.57 -10.55 12.63
N ALA A 109 -5.73 -9.25 12.39
CA ALA A 109 -6.83 -8.71 11.60
C ALA A 109 -6.72 -9.16 10.14
N MET A 110 -5.50 -9.07 9.57
CA MET A 110 -5.18 -9.53 8.22
C MET A 110 -5.48 -11.02 8.05
N GLU A 111 -5.06 -11.89 8.98
CA GLU A 111 -5.32 -13.35 8.92
C GLU A 111 -6.82 -13.63 8.71
N ARG A 112 -7.67 -12.96 9.49
CA ARG A 112 -9.14 -13.17 9.44
C ARG A 112 -9.78 -12.58 8.19
N GLN A 113 -9.31 -11.42 7.74
CA GLN A 113 -9.83 -10.79 6.53
C GLN A 113 -9.42 -11.57 5.28
N PHE A 114 -8.15 -11.96 5.21
CA PHE A 114 -7.56 -12.63 4.05
C PHE A 114 -8.01 -14.08 3.89
N ARG A 115 -8.53 -14.71 4.96
CA ARG A 115 -9.15 -16.05 4.87
C ARG A 115 -10.25 -16.14 3.81
N LYS A 116 -10.96 -15.03 3.55
CA LYS A 116 -12.01 -14.95 2.52
C LYS A 116 -11.47 -14.76 1.10
N VAL A 117 -10.22 -14.31 0.97
CA VAL A 117 -9.57 -13.99 -0.30
C VAL A 117 -8.72 -15.17 -0.75
N ASN A 118 -7.79 -15.61 0.10
CA ASN A 118 -6.89 -16.71 -0.18
C ASN A 118 -6.50 -17.41 1.13
N ARG A 119 -6.94 -18.66 1.26
CA ARG A 119 -6.71 -19.48 2.46
C ARG A 119 -5.23 -19.75 2.71
N SER A 120 -4.48 -20.06 1.66
CA SER A 120 -3.03 -20.29 1.76
C SER A 120 -2.30 -19.04 2.27
N GLY A 121 -2.64 -17.86 1.73
CA GLY A 121 -2.08 -16.60 2.23
C GLY A 121 -2.49 -16.28 3.68
N SER A 122 -3.72 -16.62 4.09
CA SER A 122 -4.16 -16.50 5.49
C SER A 122 -3.32 -17.37 6.43
N ASP A 123 -2.99 -18.60 6.01
CA ASP A 123 -2.13 -19.50 6.79
C ASP A 123 -0.68 -18.97 6.89
N GLN A 124 -0.15 -18.36 5.83
CA GLN A 124 1.15 -17.67 5.87
C GLN A 124 1.14 -16.48 6.84
N ILE A 125 0.09 -15.65 6.81
CA ILE A 125 -0.07 -14.54 7.76
C ILE A 125 -0.15 -15.06 9.20
N ARG A 126 -0.87 -16.17 9.43
CA ARG A 126 -0.95 -16.82 10.74
C ARG A 126 0.42 -17.30 11.20
N ALA A 127 1.19 -17.95 10.33
CA ALA A 127 2.54 -18.43 10.65
C ALA A 127 3.44 -17.26 11.09
N LEU A 128 3.49 -16.18 10.31
CA LEU A 128 4.25 -14.98 10.65
C LEU A 128 3.80 -14.38 11.98
N ARG A 129 2.49 -14.33 12.25
CA ARG A 129 1.95 -13.84 13.52
C ARG A 129 2.43 -14.68 14.71
N GLN A 130 2.49 -16.00 14.57
CA GLN A 130 3.02 -16.86 15.63
C GLN A 130 4.52 -16.68 15.83
N GLU A 131 5.28 -16.48 14.75
CA GLU A 131 6.71 -16.17 14.84
C GLU A 131 6.96 -14.84 15.56
N PHE A 132 6.21 -13.80 15.22
CA PHE A 132 6.22 -12.54 15.98
C PHE A 132 5.93 -12.78 17.45
N LYS A 133 4.87 -13.53 17.77
CA LYS A 133 4.51 -13.84 19.16
C LYS A 133 5.64 -14.53 19.93
N LYS A 134 6.37 -15.46 19.30
CA LYS A 134 7.50 -16.17 19.93
C LYS A 134 8.63 -15.21 20.30
N GLU A 135 8.98 -14.31 19.39
CA GLU A 135 10.08 -13.34 19.54
C GLU A 135 9.68 -12.11 20.40
N SER A 136 8.38 -11.89 20.59
CA SER A 136 7.87 -10.75 21.36
C SER A 136 7.86 -11.02 22.87
N GLY A 137 8.08 -9.96 23.66
CA GLY A 137 7.89 -9.97 25.10
C GLY A 137 6.44 -10.26 25.52
N ILE A 138 6.25 -10.67 26.79
CA ILE A 138 4.97 -11.20 27.32
C ILE A 138 3.80 -10.25 27.06
N PHE A 139 3.96 -8.94 27.29
CA PHE A 139 2.90 -7.94 27.07
C PHE A 139 2.43 -7.90 25.61
N SER A 140 3.38 -7.81 24.66
CA SER A 140 3.10 -7.82 23.23
C SER A 140 2.42 -9.09 22.73
N ARG A 141 2.56 -10.22 23.45
CA ARG A 141 1.89 -11.49 23.08
C ARG A 141 0.37 -11.45 23.28
N PHE A 142 -0.13 -10.61 24.18
CA PHE A 142 -1.57 -10.48 24.45
C PHE A 142 -2.24 -9.37 23.63
N MET A 143 -1.48 -8.37 23.18
CA MET A 143 -2.00 -7.25 22.37
C MET A 143 -2.83 -7.68 21.16
N PRO A 144 -2.46 -8.69 20.36
CA PRO A 144 -3.26 -9.10 19.20
C PRO A 144 -4.67 -9.58 19.55
N ALA A 145 -4.88 -10.15 20.73
CA ALA A 145 -6.21 -10.58 21.17
C ALA A 145 -7.11 -9.39 21.54
N ILE A 146 -6.52 -8.26 21.94
CA ILE A 146 -7.23 -7.05 22.39
C ILE A 146 -7.42 -6.08 21.21
N LEU A 147 -6.32 -5.69 20.56
CA LEU A 147 -6.33 -4.69 19.49
C LEU A 147 -6.69 -5.28 18.12
N GLY A 148 -6.45 -6.57 17.89
CA GLY A 148 -6.79 -7.24 16.63
C GLY A 148 -8.29 -7.12 16.27
N PRO A 149 -9.23 -7.42 17.19
CA PRO A 149 -10.66 -7.20 16.96
C PRO A 149 -11.02 -5.75 16.62
N VAL A 150 -10.40 -4.79 17.31
CA VAL A 150 -10.61 -3.36 17.07
C VAL A 150 -10.16 -2.99 15.67
N PHE A 151 -8.94 -3.39 15.27
CA PHE A 151 -8.41 -3.16 13.93
C PHE A 151 -9.28 -3.78 12.84
N LEU A 152 -9.76 -5.02 13.04
CA LEU A 152 -10.67 -5.66 12.09
C LEU A 152 -12.00 -4.88 11.95
N TRP A 153 -12.53 -4.38 13.06
CA TRP A 153 -13.76 -3.60 13.05
C TRP A 153 -13.56 -2.23 12.39
N THR A 154 -12.48 -1.50 12.72
CA THR A 154 -12.19 -0.19 12.12
C THR A 154 -11.94 -0.30 10.63
N THR A 155 -11.20 -1.32 10.16
CA THR A 155 -10.98 -1.57 8.73
C THR A 155 -12.30 -1.79 8.00
N ARG A 156 -13.20 -2.63 8.53
CA ARG A 156 -14.52 -2.86 7.93
C ARG A 156 -15.41 -1.62 7.96
N ARG A 157 -15.32 -0.82 9.02
CA ARG A 157 -16.03 0.45 9.11
C ARG A 157 -15.55 1.41 8.02
N GLU A 158 -14.23 1.47 7.82
CA GLU A 158 -13.63 2.36 6.84
C GLU A 158 -13.95 1.93 5.40
N GLU A 159 -13.86 0.63 5.11
CA GLU A 159 -14.31 0.05 3.83
C GLU A 159 -15.74 0.47 3.48
N ARG A 160 -16.66 0.43 4.45
CA ARG A 160 -18.05 0.90 4.25
C ARG A 160 -18.15 2.41 4.03
N ARG A 161 -17.28 3.22 4.61
CA ARG A 161 -17.28 4.68 4.40
C ARG A 161 -16.76 5.01 3.01
N LEU A 162 -15.67 4.39 2.60
CA LEU A 162 -15.12 4.52 1.25
C LEU A 162 -16.14 4.06 0.20
N ALA A 163 -16.82 2.93 0.42
CA ALA A 163 -17.88 2.44 -0.47
C ALA A 163 -19.09 3.39 -0.57
N ARG A 164 -19.30 4.26 0.43
CA ARG A 164 -20.32 5.33 0.40
C ARG A 164 -19.80 6.63 -0.24
N GLY A 165 -18.62 6.62 -0.84
CA GLY A 165 -18.02 7.77 -1.51
C GLY A 165 -17.25 8.72 -0.58
N LYS A 166 -16.89 8.30 0.64
CA LYS A 166 -16.00 9.12 1.48
C LYS A 166 -14.63 9.20 0.82
N THR A 167 -14.16 10.41 0.54
CA THR A 167 -12.79 10.69 0.07
C THR A 167 -11.99 11.42 1.15
N TYR A 168 -10.66 11.27 1.08
CA TYR A 168 -9.69 11.87 2.00
C TYR A 168 -8.82 12.93 1.33
N GLU A 169 -9.28 13.47 0.20
CA GLU A 169 -8.58 14.55 -0.47
C GLU A 169 -8.54 15.78 0.43
N PRO A 170 -7.35 16.35 0.69
CA PRO A 170 -7.26 17.61 1.40
C PRO A 170 -7.99 18.69 0.59
N PRO A 171 -8.52 19.74 1.24
CA PRO A 171 -9.09 20.86 0.50
C PRO A 171 -8.01 21.46 -0.40
N THR A 172 -8.38 21.77 -1.64
CA THR A 172 -7.49 22.51 -2.55
C THR A 172 -7.23 23.90 -1.98
N ILE A 173 -6.01 24.13 -1.50
CA ILE A 173 -5.57 25.45 -1.05
C ILE A 173 -5.00 26.16 -2.27
N THR A 174 -5.64 27.25 -2.69
CA THR A 174 -5.12 28.11 -3.77
C THR A 174 -4.45 29.33 -3.13
N GLU A 175 -3.12 29.36 -3.16
CA GLU A 175 -2.35 30.54 -2.80
C GLU A 175 -2.04 31.32 -4.08
N ARG A 176 -2.36 32.63 -4.08
CA ARG A 176 -2.10 33.53 -5.21
C ARG A 176 -0.87 34.36 -4.89
N THR A 177 0.17 34.26 -5.72
CA THR A 177 1.36 35.13 -5.67
C THR A 177 1.63 35.74 -7.04
N ASN A 178 2.02 37.02 -7.08
CA ASN A 178 2.41 37.79 -8.27
C ASN A 178 1.32 38.02 -9.33
N TRP A 179 0.23 38.71 -8.98
CA TRP A 179 -0.61 39.33 -10.00
C TRP A 179 0.13 40.54 -10.60
N VAL A 180 0.24 40.59 -11.93
CA VAL A 180 0.47 41.86 -12.63
C VAL A 180 -0.88 42.59 -12.63
N THR A 181 -0.94 43.78 -12.05
CA THR A 181 -2.12 44.64 -12.12
C THR A 181 -2.45 44.94 -13.57
N ALA A 182 -3.71 44.74 -13.95
CA ALA A 182 -4.25 45.06 -15.27
C ALA A 182 -4.16 46.57 -15.57
#